data_AF-D8FG92-F1
#
_entry.id   AF-D8FG92-F1
#
_cell.length_a   1.000
_cell.length_b   1.000
_cell.length_c   1.000
_cell.angle_alpha   90.00
_cell.angle_beta   90.00
_cell.angle_gamma   90.00
#
_symmetry.space_group_name_H-M   'P 1'
#
loop_
_entity.id
_entity.type
_entity.pdbx_description
1 polymer ?
#
loop_
_entity_poly.entity_id
_entity_poly.type
_entity_poly.pdbx_seq_one_letter_code
_entity_poly.pdbx_strand_id
1 'polypeptide(L)' 'MLKYLLDTNIVIYTMKNRPQQVRRRFKQHDGQMCISAVTLGELVFGAEH' A
#
# COMPACT_ATOMS: atom_id res chain seq x y z
N MET A 1 -0.32 -17.18 1.39
CA MET A 1 -1.71 -16.92 1.84
C MET A 1 -1.79 -15.46 2.25
N LEU A 2 -2.85 -14.76 1.84
CA LEU A 2 -3.05 -13.35 2.18
C LEU A 2 -3.30 -13.21 3.69
N LYS A 3 -2.70 -12.19 4.28
CA LYS A 3 -2.72 -11.93 5.73
C LYS A 3 -2.98 -10.46 6.08
N TYR A 4 -2.60 -9.54 5.19
CA TYR A 4 -2.69 -8.11 5.44
C TYR A 4 -3.49 -7.43 4.33
N LEU A 5 -4.55 -6.71 4.72
CA LEU A 5 -5.25 -5.76 3.86
C LEU A 5 -4.68 -4.37 4.14
N LEU A 6 -4.09 -3.73 3.13
CA LEU A 6 -3.44 -2.44 3.30
C LEU A 6 -4.42 -1.29 3.08
N ASP A 7 -4.34 -0.29 3.97
CA ASP A 7 -4.99 1.01 3.80
C ASP A 7 -4.27 1.87 2.76
N THR A 8 -5.00 2.81 2.17
CA THR A 8 -4.52 3.74 1.14
C THR A 8 -3.31 4.54 1.62
N ASN A 9 -3.30 5.02 2.87
CA ASN A 9 -2.16 5.75 3.40
C ASN A 9 -0.89 4.90 3.46
N ILE A 10 -1.01 3.62 3.82
CA ILE A 10 0.13 2.69 3.87
C ILE A 10 0.71 2.47 2.47
N VAL A 11 -0.15 2.33 1.46
CA VAL A 11 0.27 2.19 0.07
C VAL A 11 0.97 3.47 -0.40
N ILE A 12 0.39 4.65 -0.12
CA ILE A 12 1.00 5.96 -0.45
C ILE A 12 2.36 6.12 0.23
N TYR A 13 2.49 5.82 1.53
CA TYR A 13 3.76 5.91 2.25
C TYR A 13 4.81 4.94 1.71
N THR A 14 4.39 3.74 1.32
CA THR A 14 5.27 2.76 0.67
C THR A 14 5.79 3.29 -0.66
N MET A 15 4.91 3.83 -1.51
CA MET A 15 5.28 4.39 -2.82
C MET A 15 6.19 5.61 -2.68
N LYS A 16 5.88 6.53 -1.75
CA LYS A 16 6.70 7.72 -1.46
C LYS A 16 8.00 7.39 -0.70
N ASN A 17 8.19 6.14 -0.28
CA ASN A 17 9.32 5.67 0.52
C ASN A 17 9.58 6.51 1.79
N ARG A 18 8.50 7.00 2.41
CA ARG A 18 8.56 7.85 3.60
C ARG A 18 7.45 7.44 4.56
N PRO A 19 7.78 6.92 5.77
CA PRO A 19 9.13 6.62 6.27
C PRO A 19 9.71 5.31 5.71
N GLN A 20 11.04 5.22 5.58
CA GLN A 20 11.74 4.06 4.97
C GLN A 20 11.40 2.72 5.64
N GLN A 21 11.06 2.74 6.93
CA GLN A 21 10.63 1.56 7.69
C GLN A 21 9.39 0.88 7.08
N VAL A 22 8.47 1.65 6.50
CA VAL A 22 7.24 1.12 5.89
C VAL A 22 7.59 0.31 4.65
N ARG A 23 8.45 0.86 3.77
CA ARG A 23 8.93 0.13 2.58
C ARG A 23 9.70 -1.14 2.94
N ARG A 24 10.51 -1.11 4.01
CA ARG A 24 11.21 -2.31 4.50
C ARG A 24 10.22 -3.39 4.92
N ARG A 25 9.19 -3.03 5.69
CA ARG A 25 8.18 -3.99 6.17
C ARG A 25 7.29 -4.51 5.04
N PHE A 26 6.95 -3.65 4.07
CA PHE A 26 6.25 -4.05 2.85
C PHE A 26 7.01 -5.15 2.12
N LYS A 27 8.31 -4.97 1.88
CA LYS A 27 9.15 -6.00 1.23
C LYS A 27 9.24 -7.31 2.01
N GLN A 28 9.17 -7.27 3.34
CA GLN A 28 9.21 -8.48 4.19
C GLN A 28 7.93 -9.33 4.10
N HIS A 29 6.81 -8.73 3.68
CA HIS A 29 5.50 -9.39 3.60
C HIS A 29 5.04 -9.61 2.15
N ASP A 30 5.98 -9.67 1.21
CA ASP A 30 5.69 -9.96 -0.20
C ASP A 30 4.86 -11.25 -0.35
N GLY A 31 3.84 -11.22 -1.22
CA GLY A 31 2.88 -12.32 -1.39
C GLY A 31 1.90 -12.56 -0.22
N GLN A 32 1.93 -11.75 0.84
CA GLN A 32 1.01 -11.83 1.99
C GLN A 32 0.06 -10.64 2.08
N MET A 33 0.19 -9.65 1.19
CA MET A 33 -0.56 -8.40 1.23
C MET A 33 -1.55 -8.30 0.07
N CYS A 34 -2.68 -7.65 0.33
CA CYS A 34 -3.65 -7.24 -0.68
C CYS A 34 -4.15 -5.81 -0.39
N ILE A 35 -4.85 -5.22 -1.34
CA ILE A 35 -5.61 -3.96 -1.19
C ILE A 35 -7.07 -4.21 -1.56
N SER A 36 -7.95 -3.38 -1.03
CA SER A 36 -9.36 -3.39 -1.43
C SER A 36 -9.57 -2.67 -2.77
N ALA A 37 -10.69 -2.94 -3.44
CA ALA A 37 -11.08 -2.17 -4.63
C ALA A 37 -11.32 -0.67 -4.31
N VAL A 38 -11.74 -0.36 -3.07
CA VAL A 38 -11.90 1.03 -2.59
C VAL A 38 -10.55 1.74 -2.55
N THR A 39 -9.54 1.11 -1.95
CA THR A 39 -8.16 1.61 -1.92
C THR A 39 -7.61 1.83 -3.32
N LEU A 40 -7.89 0.92 -4.27
CA LEU A 40 -7.51 1.12 -5.66
C LEU A 40 -8.16 2.38 -6.26
N GLY A 41 -9.46 2.59 -6.02
CA GLY A 41 -10.18 3.79 -6.48
C GLY A 41 -9.60 5.09 -5.93
N GLU A 42 -9.27 5.14 -4.64
CA GLU A 42 -8.65 6.32 -4.01
C GLU A 42 -7.26 6.62 -4.60
N LEU A 43 -6.47 5.57 -4.87
CA LEU A 43 -5.14 5.71 -5.48
C LEU A 43 -5.21 6.23 -6.92
N VAL A 44 -6.17 5.74 -7.72
CA VAL A 44 -6.40 6.22 -9.09
C VAL A 44 -6.86 7.68 -9.06
N PHE A 45 -7.87 8.00 -8.23
CA PHE A 45 -8.39 9.35 -8.11
C PHE A 45 -7.29 10.36 -7.73
N GLY A 46 -6.45 10.03 -6.75
CA GLY A 46 -5.33 10.87 -6.32
C GLY A 46 -4.11 10.88 -7.26
N ALA A 47 -4.09 10.05 -8.31
CA ALA A 47 -3.10 10.12 -9.38
C ALA A 47 -3.59 10.93 -10.58
N GLU A 48 -4.90 10.98 -10.80
CA GLU A 48 -5.54 11.77 -11.86
C GLU A 48 -5.72 13.25 -11.51
N HIS A 49 -5.78 13.59 -10.21
CA HIS A 49 -5.97 14.96 -9.69
C HIS A 49 -4.76 15.42 -8.87
#